data_AF-A0A919LJ46-F1
#
_entry.id   AF-A0A919LJ46-F1
#
_cell.length_a   1.000
_cell.length_b   1.000
_cell.length_c   1.000
_cell.angle_alpha   90.00
_cell.angle_beta   90.00
_cell.angle_gamma   90.00
#
_symmetry.space_group_name_H-M   'P 1'
#
loop_
_entity.id
_entity.type
_entity.pdbx_description
1 polymer ?
#
loop_
_entity_poly.entity_id
_entity_poly.type
_entity_poly.pdbx_seq_one_letter_code
_entity_poly.pdbx_strand_id
1 'polypeptide(L)'
;MSTTEPDTVERTDVSADAVPPGRPAENRRHVIRRRTLTLSVIVLLIGIPAGYLVISANQSRDSGKDKQARYTATGLLAGVPSRVQQRLYDVHIPSQHEAISYYETNNWKTSRLYVEFLTTPHGLNTFLSAMGTSPGALQKGDLPISARDRRIVEWDFSGTGDWRGLTYRQKNPLPTLNVVVNNSNPRYPEVFVVSSTTP
;
A
#
# COMPACT_ATOMS: atom_id res chain seq x y z
N MET A 1 -19.30 -63.13 -55.84
CA MET A 1 -20.66 -63.68 -55.70
C MET A 1 -21.60 -62.52 -55.96
N SER A 2 -22.34 -62.61 -57.07
CA SER A 2 -23.30 -61.61 -57.56
C SER A 2 -24.42 -61.34 -56.56
N THR A 3 -25.04 -60.14 -56.63
CA THR A 3 -26.41 -59.98 -57.13
C THR A 3 -26.94 -58.56 -56.88
N THR A 4 -27.25 -57.91 -58.00
CA THR A 4 -28.13 -56.77 -58.29
C THR A 4 -29.50 -56.80 -57.60
N GLU A 5 -30.08 -55.64 -57.24
CA GLU A 5 -31.49 -55.27 -57.51
C GLU A 5 -31.83 -53.82 -57.06
N PRO A 6 -32.92 -53.18 -57.55
CA PRO A 6 -32.83 -51.91 -58.26
C PRO A 6 -33.75 -50.77 -57.73
N ASP A 7 -33.66 -49.62 -58.42
CA ASP A 7 -34.54 -48.45 -58.32
C ASP A 7 -36.04 -48.77 -58.40
N THR A 8 -36.85 -48.02 -57.66
CA THR A 8 -38.21 -47.62 -58.08
C THR A 8 -38.57 -46.27 -57.46
N VAL A 9 -38.83 -45.31 -58.33
CA VAL A 9 -39.38 -43.98 -58.04
C VAL A 9 -40.90 -44.07 -58.16
N GLU A 10 -41.64 -43.56 -57.17
CA GLU A 10 -43.03 -43.17 -57.38
C GLU A 10 -43.32 -41.81 -56.71
N ARG A 11 -43.81 -40.91 -57.55
CA ARG A 11 -44.37 -39.57 -57.32
C ARG A 11 -45.88 -39.84 -57.17
N THR A 12 -46.69 -39.29 -56.26
CA THR A 12 -47.00 -37.88 -55.97
C THR A 12 -48.22 -37.95 -55.02
N ASP A 13 -48.37 -37.07 -54.03
CA ASP A 13 -49.63 -36.33 -53.92
C ASP A 13 -49.54 -35.10 -53.03
N VAL A 14 -50.28 -34.08 -53.44
CA VAL A 14 -50.36 -32.75 -52.83
C VAL A 14 -51.52 -32.75 -51.84
N SER A 15 -51.31 -32.23 -50.63
CA SER A 15 -52.41 -31.80 -49.76
C SER A 15 -52.07 -30.50 -49.05
N ALA A 16 -53.08 -29.64 -49.08
CA ALA A 16 -53.07 -28.22 -48.77
C ALA A 16 -53.06 -27.92 -47.26
N ASP A 17 -52.74 -26.66 -46.98
CA ASP A 17 -53.05 -25.88 -45.78
C ASP A 17 -52.46 -26.32 -44.43
N ALA A 18 -51.38 -25.63 -44.04
CA ALA A 18 -51.07 -25.37 -42.64
C ALA A 18 -50.54 -23.94 -42.46
N VAL A 19 -51.41 -23.07 -41.97
CA VAL A 19 -51.11 -21.73 -41.43
C VAL A 19 -49.94 -21.81 -40.45
N PRO A 20 -48.91 -20.94 -40.54
CA PRO A 20 -47.85 -20.94 -39.52
C PRO A 20 -48.44 -20.48 -38.18
N PRO A 21 -48.23 -21.22 -37.07
CA PRO A 21 -48.69 -20.78 -35.77
C PRO A 21 -47.95 -19.49 -35.37
N GLY A 22 -48.72 -18.44 -35.09
CA GLY A 22 -48.22 -17.17 -34.60
C GLY A 22 -47.33 -17.37 -33.37
N ARG A 23 -46.15 -16.73 -33.38
CA ARG A 23 -45.27 -16.67 -32.20
C ARG A 23 -46.09 -16.14 -31.01
N PRO A 24 -46.11 -16.83 -29.86
CA PRO A 24 -46.80 -16.31 -28.68
C PRO A 24 -46.13 -14.99 -28.28
N ALA A 25 -46.95 -13.96 -28.06
CA ALA A 25 -46.48 -12.66 -27.61
C ALA A 25 -45.62 -12.83 -26.35
N GLU A 26 -44.37 -12.37 -26.42
CA GLU A 26 -43.43 -12.44 -25.31
C GLU A 26 -44.07 -11.82 -24.07
N ASN A 27 -44.27 -12.64 -23.04
CA ASN A 27 -44.97 -12.27 -21.82
C ASN A 27 -44.28 -11.03 -21.22
N ARG A 28 -44.96 -9.87 -21.13
CA ARG A 28 -44.39 -8.59 -20.64
C ARG A 28 -43.65 -8.75 -19.31
N ARG A 29 -44.05 -9.72 -18.48
CA ARG A 29 -43.38 -10.09 -17.23
C ARG A 29 -41.93 -10.57 -17.41
N HIS A 30 -41.61 -11.30 -18.48
CA HIS A 30 -40.25 -11.77 -18.75
C HIS A 30 -39.31 -10.64 -19.18
N VAL A 31 -39.80 -9.65 -19.95
CA VAL A 31 -39.00 -8.49 -20.36
C VAL A 31 -38.67 -7.60 -19.16
N ILE A 32 -39.63 -7.40 -18.25
CA ILE A 32 -39.40 -6.65 -17.01
C ILE A 32 -38.39 -7.41 -16.12
N ARG A 33 -38.54 -8.73 -15.98
CA ARG A 33 -37.60 -9.57 -15.19
C ARG A 33 -36.17 -9.54 -15.73
N ARG A 34 -36.00 -9.60 -17.06
CA ARG A 34 -34.69 -9.47 -17.70
C ARG A 34 -34.09 -8.09 -17.46
N ARG A 35 -34.89 -7.03 -17.59
CA ARG A 35 -34.43 -5.65 -17.35
C ARG A 35 -34.02 -5.43 -15.90
N THR A 36 -34.79 -5.92 -14.92
CA THR A 36 -34.42 -5.82 -13.50
C THR A 36 -33.16 -6.61 -13.20
N LEU A 37 -32.99 -7.80 -13.78
CA LEU A 37 -31.77 -8.61 -13.60
C LEU A 37 -30.53 -7.90 -14.17
N THR A 38 -30.62 -7.37 -15.39
CA THR A 38 -29.52 -6.64 -16.03
C THR A 38 -29.15 -5.39 -15.23
N LEU A 39 -30.14 -4.63 -14.74
CA LEU A 39 -29.90 -3.46 -13.89
C LEU A 39 -29.20 -3.85 -12.58
N SER A 40 -29.65 -4.93 -11.92
CA SER A 40 -28.99 -5.44 -10.71
C SER A 40 -27.55 -5.88 -10.97
N VAL A 41 -27.27 -6.53 -12.10
CA VAL A 41 -25.91 -6.95 -12.47
C VAL A 41 -25.02 -5.75 -12.77
N ILE A 42 -25.51 -4.73 -13.47
CA ILE A 42 -24.75 -3.49 -13.75
C ILE A 42 -24.43 -2.75 -12.45
N VAL A 43 -25.43 -2.58 -11.57
CA VAL A 43 -25.22 -1.98 -10.24
C VAL A 43 -24.20 -2.77 -9.44
N LEU A 44 -24.22 -4.11 -9.51
CA LEU A 44 -23.26 -4.96 -8.83
C LEU A 44 -21.85 -4.82 -9.42
N LEU A 45 -21.71 -4.82 -10.75
CA LEU A 45 -20.43 -4.73 -11.45
C LEU A 45 -19.76 -3.36 -11.36
N ILE A 46 -20.52 -2.26 -11.21
CA ILE A 46 -19.97 -0.91 -11.02
C ILE A 46 -19.86 -0.60 -9.52
N GLY A 47 -20.85 -0.98 -8.73
CA GLY A 47 -20.92 -0.71 -7.29
C GLY A 47 -19.87 -1.46 -6.48
N ILE A 48 -19.48 -2.68 -6.88
CA ILE A 48 -18.39 -3.41 -6.21
C ILE A 48 -17.04 -2.71 -6.42
N PRO A 49 -16.56 -2.43 -7.65
CA PRO A 49 -15.29 -1.74 -7.84
C PRO A 49 -15.33 -0.28 -7.37
N ALA A 50 -16.42 0.46 -7.55
CA ALA A 50 -16.55 1.82 -7.03
C ALA A 50 -16.66 1.85 -5.49
N GLY A 51 -17.31 0.86 -4.88
CA GLY A 51 -17.39 0.72 -3.42
C GLY A 51 -16.07 0.30 -2.79
N TYR A 52 -15.29 -0.54 -3.47
CA TYR A 52 -13.96 -0.95 -3.01
C TYR A 52 -12.96 0.23 -3.00
N LEU A 53 -13.11 1.18 -3.94
CA LEU A 53 -12.26 2.38 -4.00
C LEU A 53 -12.52 3.39 -2.87
N VAL A 54 -13.61 3.26 -2.10
CA VAL A 54 -13.96 4.22 -1.03
C VAL A 54 -13.43 3.78 0.35
N ILE A 55 -12.86 2.59 0.49
CA ILE A 55 -12.30 2.11 1.76
C ILE A 55 -10.78 2.33 1.77
N SER A 56 -10.35 3.59 1.86
CA SER A 56 -8.93 3.92 2.13
C SER A 56 -8.72 5.01 3.20
N ALA A 57 -9.78 5.49 3.84
CA ALA A 57 -9.66 6.55 4.83
C ALA A 57 -9.73 6.08 6.30
N ASN A 58 -9.85 4.77 6.57
CA ASN A 58 -10.04 4.30 7.96
C ASN A 58 -9.20 3.08 8.35
N GLN A 59 -7.97 2.95 7.86
CA GLN A 59 -7.01 1.93 8.35
C GLN A 59 -6.07 2.45 9.44
N SER A 60 -6.35 3.63 10.01
CA SER A 60 -5.68 4.11 11.21
C SER A 60 -6.30 3.45 12.44
N ARG A 61 -5.99 2.17 12.70
CA ARG A 61 -6.03 1.53 14.04
C ARG A 61 -5.54 0.08 14.11
N ASP A 62 -5.43 -0.64 12.99
CA ASP A 62 -4.92 -2.02 12.98
C ASP A 62 -3.46 -2.17 12.51
N SER A 63 -2.77 -1.04 12.25
CA SER A 63 -1.38 -1.03 11.81
C SER A 63 -0.38 -1.67 12.79
N GLY A 64 -0.74 -2.02 14.02
CA GLY A 64 0.20 -2.68 14.95
C GLY A 64 0.52 -4.15 14.61
N LYS A 65 -0.46 -4.90 14.07
CA LYS A 65 -0.33 -6.35 13.85
C LYS A 65 0.01 -6.71 12.40
N ASP A 66 -0.46 -5.92 11.43
CA ASP A 66 -0.20 -6.16 10.01
C ASP A 66 1.11 -5.54 9.50
N LYS A 67 1.71 -4.62 10.27
CA LYS A 67 3.02 -4.05 9.97
C LYS A 67 4.10 -5.14 9.96
N GLN A 68 4.12 -6.04 10.96
CA GLN A 68 5.14 -7.11 11.08
C GLN A 68 5.22 -8.04 9.86
N ALA A 69 4.09 -8.35 9.21
CA ALA A 69 4.06 -9.23 8.04
C ALA A 69 4.42 -8.52 6.72
N ARG A 70 4.24 -7.20 6.63
CA ARG A 70 4.60 -6.41 5.44
C ARG A 70 6.10 -6.13 5.33
N TYR A 71 6.84 -6.12 6.44
CA TYR A 71 8.23 -5.63 6.49
C TYR A 71 9.28 -6.52 5.82
N THR A 72 9.09 -7.85 5.78
CA THR A 72 10.02 -8.75 5.08
C THR A 72 10.00 -8.60 3.55
N ALA A 73 8.98 -7.96 2.98
CA ALA A 73 8.88 -7.72 1.54
C ALA A 73 9.56 -6.41 1.09
N THR A 74 9.79 -5.45 2.00
CA THR A 74 10.22 -4.07 1.67
C THR A 74 11.68 -3.75 2.07
N GLY A 75 12.40 -4.73 2.63
CA GLY A 75 13.79 -4.60 3.06
C GLY A 75 13.99 -4.07 4.48
N LEU A 76 12.94 -3.55 5.13
CA LEU A 76 12.99 -3.18 6.55
C LEU A 76 12.97 -4.44 7.43
N LEU A 77 14.01 -4.60 8.25
CA LEU A 77 14.10 -5.65 9.26
C LEU A 77 13.40 -5.17 10.53
N ALA A 78 12.42 -5.94 10.99
CA ALA A 78 11.81 -5.72 12.30
C ALA A 78 12.86 -5.92 13.40
N GLY A 79 12.97 -4.95 14.30
CA GLY A 79 13.90 -4.98 15.43
C GLY A 79 14.76 -3.73 15.52
N VAL A 80 15.73 -3.77 16.44
CA VAL A 80 16.60 -2.62 16.74
C VAL A 80 17.91 -2.78 15.97
N PRO A 81 18.43 -1.72 15.31
CA PRO A 81 19.79 -1.75 14.79
C PRO A 81 20.79 -2.12 15.88
N SER A 82 21.85 -2.84 15.54
CA SER A 82 22.91 -3.18 16.48
C SER A 82 23.55 -1.93 17.09
N ARG A 83 24.14 -2.05 18.28
CA ARG A 83 24.86 -0.92 18.91
C ARG A 83 25.98 -0.35 18.04
N VAL A 84 26.61 -1.20 17.21
CA VAL A 84 27.64 -0.77 16.26
C VAL A 84 27.02 0.09 15.16
N GLN A 85 25.89 -0.33 14.57
CA GLN A 85 25.16 0.48 13.58
C GLN A 85 24.68 1.80 14.20
N GLN A 86 24.07 1.78 15.38
CA GLN A 86 23.61 3.01 16.05
C GLN A 86 24.74 4.01 16.24
N ARG A 87 25.94 3.55 16.62
CA ARG A 87 27.12 4.42 16.78
C ARG A 87 27.68 4.90 15.44
N LEU A 88 27.78 4.02 14.44
CA LEU A 88 28.33 4.37 13.12
C LEU A 88 27.47 5.41 12.41
N TYR A 89 26.15 5.29 12.56
CA TYR A 89 25.15 6.15 11.93
C TYR A 89 24.63 7.25 12.86
N ASP A 90 25.14 7.34 14.08
CA ASP A 90 24.74 8.34 15.09
C ASP A 90 23.22 8.36 15.37
N VAL A 91 22.56 7.21 15.23
CA VAL A 91 21.12 7.07 15.47
C VAL A 91 20.88 6.51 16.85
N HIS A 92 20.46 7.37 17.77
CA HIS A 92 20.11 7.01 19.13
C HIS A 92 18.65 6.54 19.20
N ILE A 93 18.41 5.30 19.62
CA ILE A 93 17.05 4.80 19.82
C ILE A 93 16.61 5.10 21.26
N PRO A 94 15.52 5.89 21.48
CA PRO A 94 15.07 6.19 22.84
C PRO A 94 14.55 4.91 23.52
N SER A 95 14.66 4.79 24.85
CA SER A 95 14.19 3.58 25.56
C SER A 95 12.68 3.38 25.47
N GLN A 96 11.89 4.47 25.37
CA GLN A 96 10.45 4.42 25.15
C GLN A 96 10.12 4.34 23.66
N HIS A 97 10.32 3.18 23.05
CA HIS A 97 10.03 2.92 21.65
C HIS A 97 9.09 1.72 21.47
N GLU A 98 8.37 1.70 20.36
CA GLU A 98 7.57 0.58 19.89
C GLU A 98 7.78 0.39 18.38
N ALA A 99 7.59 -0.83 17.88
CA ALA A 99 7.56 -1.17 16.46
C ALA A 99 8.77 -0.64 15.64
N ILE A 100 10.00 -0.86 16.13
CA ILE A 100 11.20 -0.46 15.40
C ILE A 100 11.41 -1.33 14.17
N SER A 101 11.70 -0.69 13.04
CA SER A 101 12.21 -1.34 11.85
C SER A 101 13.41 -0.59 11.28
N TYR A 102 14.35 -1.30 10.68
CA TYR A 102 15.55 -0.68 10.10
C TYR A 102 16.05 -1.38 8.84
N TYR A 103 16.78 -0.64 8.01
CA TYR A 103 17.44 -1.18 6.83
C TYR A 103 18.78 -0.49 6.64
N GLU A 104 19.80 -1.21 6.19
CA GLU A 104 21.12 -0.66 5.91
C GLU A 104 21.46 -0.87 4.44
N THR A 105 21.94 0.19 3.79
CA THR A 105 22.56 0.09 2.47
C THR A 105 24.01 0.55 2.56
N ASN A 106 24.93 -0.26 2.04
CA ASN A 106 26.34 0.07 2.03
C ASN A 106 26.91 -0.09 0.61
N ASN A 107 27.62 0.92 0.13
CA ASN A 107 28.53 0.80 -1.00
C ASN A 107 29.79 1.63 -0.72
N TRP A 108 30.82 1.43 -1.55
CA TRP A 108 32.13 2.06 -1.38
C TRP A 108 32.14 3.60 -1.32
N LYS A 109 31.09 4.29 -1.82
CA LYS A 109 30.98 5.75 -1.75
C LYS A 109 30.15 6.25 -0.56
N THR A 110 29.16 5.48 -0.13
CA THR A 110 28.18 5.96 0.85
C THR A 110 27.51 4.80 1.56
N SER A 111 27.42 4.95 2.86
CA SER A 111 26.69 4.07 3.75
C SER A 111 25.46 4.81 4.29
N ARG A 112 24.32 4.12 4.39
CA ARG A 112 23.07 4.68 4.91
C ARG A 112 22.35 3.70 5.82
N LEU A 113 21.76 4.24 6.89
CA LEU A 113 20.84 3.53 7.78
C LEU A 113 19.47 4.22 7.74
N TYR A 114 18.44 3.43 7.49
CA TYR A 114 17.03 3.82 7.52
C TYR A 114 16.44 3.25 8.81
N VAL A 115 15.74 4.06 9.58
CA VAL A 115 15.08 3.62 10.82
C VAL A 115 13.69 4.23 10.91
N GLU A 116 12.71 3.42 11.25
CA GLU A 116 11.34 3.81 11.60
C GLU A 116 11.02 3.31 13.01
N PHE A 117 10.38 4.15 13.83
CA PHE A 117 9.87 3.73 15.13
C PHE A 117 8.71 4.60 15.63
N LEU A 118 7.86 4.02 16.47
CA LEU A 118 6.91 4.74 17.30
C LEU A 118 7.56 5.08 18.64
N THR A 119 7.22 6.24 19.21
CA THR A 119 7.73 6.64 20.53
C THR A 119 6.69 7.41 21.32
N THR A 120 6.99 7.80 22.56
CA THR A 120 6.18 8.74 23.34
C THR A 120 6.69 10.17 23.14
N PRO A 121 5.95 11.23 23.53
CA PRO A 121 6.47 12.60 23.51
C PRO A 121 7.81 12.76 24.24
N HIS A 122 7.97 12.06 25.37
CA HIS A 122 9.22 12.04 26.12
C HIS A 122 10.35 11.35 25.34
N GLY A 123 10.06 10.22 24.71
CA GLY A 123 11.03 9.49 23.90
C GLY A 123 11.45 10.26 22.64
N LEU A 124 10.51 10.97 21.99
CA LEU A 124 10.82 11.90 20.91
C LEU A 124 11.76 13.01 21.39
N ASN A 125 11.48 13.64 22.54
CA ASN A 125 12.36 14.66 23.09
C ASN A 125 13.76 14.09 23.39
N THR A 126 13.84 12.87 23.95
CA THR A 126 15.09 12.19 24.26
C THR A 126 15.91 11.92 23.00
N PHE A 127 15.25 11.40 21.95
CA PHE A 127 15.87 11.17 20.65
C PHE A 127 16.45 12.46 20.05
N LEU A 128 15.65 13.52 20.02
CA LEU A 128 16.06 14.82 19.48
C LEU A 128 17.18 15.45 20.31
N SER A 129 17.10 15.37 21.64
CA SER A 129 18.16 15.89 22.54
C SER A 129 19.47 15.12 22.40
N ALA A 130 19.44 13.81 22.13
CA ALA A 130 20.66 13.03 21.88
C ALA A 130 21.41 13.51 20.63
N MET A 131 20.70 14.05 19.63
CA MET A 131 21.29 14.71 18.46
C MET A 131 21.64 16.19 18.69
N GLY A 132 21.46 16.72 19.92
CA GLY A 132 21.67 18.14 20.22
C GLY A 132 20.58 19.08 19.69
N THR A 133 19.38 18.56 19.41
CA THR A 133 18.22 19.34 18.94
C THR A 133 17.01 19.20 19.87
N SER A 134 15.86 19.73 19.45
CA SER A 134 14.62 19.70 20.24
C SER A 134 13.39 19.62 19.33
N PRO A 135 12.20 19.26 19.87
CA PRO A 135 10.95 19.29 19.11
C PRO A 135 10.65 20.65 18.45
N GLY A 136 11.15 21.75 19.02
CA GLY A 136 10.98 23.09 18.46
C GLY A 136 11.73 23.33 17.14
N ALA A 137 12.78 22.54 16.85
CA ALA A 137 13.53 22.65 15.61
C ALA A 137 12.85 21.93 14.43
N LEU A 138 11.82 21.10 14.68
CA LEU A 138 11.07 20.42 13.64
C LEU A 138 10.17 21.40 12.88
N GLN A 139 10.47 21.60 11.61
CA GLN A 139 9.73 22.48 10.71
C GLN A 139 8.48 21.80 10.19
N LYS A 140 7.32 22.46 10.30
CA LYS A 140 6.05 21.92 9.85
C LYS A 140 6.02 21.81 8.33
N GLY A 141 5.60 20.65 7.82
CA GLY A 141 5.52 20.36 6.38
C GLY A 141 6.87 20.07 5.71
N ASP A 142 7.98 20.14 6.45
CA ASP A 142 9.29 19.78 5.91
C ASP A 142 9.47 18.26 5.87
N LEU A 143 9.94 17.75 4.72
CA LEU A 143 10.15 16.34 4.45
C LEU A 143 11.56 16.13 3.89
N PRO A 144 12.61 16.26 4.73
CA PRO A 144 14.00 16.23 4.29
C PRO A 144 14.47 14.86 3.77
N ILE A 145 13.70 13.80 4.02
CA ILE A 145 13.97 12.47 3.47
C ILE A 145 13.59 12.45 1.98
N SER A 146 14.59 12.21 1.13
CA SER A 146 14.42 12.33 -0.32
C SER A 146 13.39 11.33 -0.87
N ALA A 147 12.81 11.64 -2.04
CA ALA A 147 11.94 10.70 -2.74
C ALA A 147 12.64 9.38 -3.10
N ARG A 148 13.97 9.41 -3.30
CA ARG A 148 14.76 8.20 -3.56
C ARG A 148 14.83 7.33 -2.31
N ASP A 149 15.17 7.93 -1.17
CA ASP A 149 15.30 7.21 0.10
C ASP A 149 13.96 6.60 0.52
N ARG A 150 12.86 7.36 0.37
CA ARG A 150 11.50 6.85 0.60
C ARG A 150 11.17 5.61 -0.23
N ARG A 151 11.54 5.59 -1.52
CA ARG A 151 11.29 4.42 -2.38
C ARG A 151 12.11 3.20 -2.02
N ILE A 152 13.29 3.37 -1.41
CA ILE A 152 14.15 2.23 -1.03
C ILE A 152 13.50 1.40 0.08
N VAL A 153 12.80 2.05 1.02
CA VAL A 153 12.15 1.41 2.17
C VAL A 153 10.62 1.52 2.13
N GLU A 154 10.08 1.90 0.96
CA GLU A 154 8.64 2.07 0.69
C GLU A 154 7.88 2.97 1.68
N TRP A 155 8.52 4.03 2.18
CA TRP A 155 7.83 5.04 2.99
C TRP A 155 6.94 5.96 2.14
N ASP A 156 5.68 6.08 2.55
CA ASP A 156 4.72 6.98 1.94
C ASP A 156 4.37 8.15 2.87
N PHE A 157 4.67 9.38 2.42
CA PHE A 157 4.35 10.63 3.13
C PHE A 157 3.26 11.44 2.42
N SER A 158 2.49 10.84 1.51
CA SER A 158 1.42 11.51 0.76
C SER A 158 0.13 11.71 1.56
N GLY A 159 -0.03 10.98 2.67
CA GLY A 159 -1.21 11.06 3.52
C GLY A 159 -1.34 12.40 4.27
N THR A 160 -2.58 12.78 4.58
CA THR A 160 -2.87 13.91 5.46
C THR A 160 -2.32 13.64 6.87
N GLY A 161 -1.45 14.51 7.39
CA GLY A 161 -0.89 14.34 8.73
C GLY A 161 -0.12 15.56 9.23
N ASP A 162 0.14 15.60 10.54
CA ASP A 162 1.01 16.60 11.16
C ASP A 162 2.49 16.24 10.95
N TRP A 163 2.92 16.37 9.70
CA TRP A 163 4.29 16.08 9.28
C TRP A 163 5.23 17.22 9.66
N ARG A 164 6.37 16.87 10.24
CA ARG A 164 7.42 17.83 10.59
C ARG A 164 8.79 17.23 10.33
N GLY A 165 9.75 18.04 9.93
CA GLY A 165 11.08 17.56 9.53
C GLY A 165 12.22 18.42 10.03
N LEU A 166 13.41 17.82 10.07
CA LEU A 166 14.67 18.55 10.18
C LEU A 166 15.81 17.75 9.53
N THR A 167 16.80 18.47 8.99
CA THR A 167 18.10 17.91 8.64
C THR A 167 19.13 18.34 9.68
N TYR A 168 19.76 17.37 10.33
CA TYR A 168 20.91 17.58 11.20
C TYR A 168 22.20 17.28 10.43
N ARG A 169 22.93 18.34 10.06
CA ARG A 169 24.19 18.25 9.29
C ARG A 169 25.38 18.23 10.23
N GLN A 170 26.27 17.28 10.01
CA GLN A 170 27.54 17.17 10.71
C GLN A 170 28.70 17.28 9.72
N LYS A 171 29.90 17.56 10.22
CA LYS A 171 31.11 17.59 9.39
C LYS A 171 31.56 16.16 9.11
N ASN A 172 31.90 15.86 7.86
CA ASN A 172 32.49 14.57 7.48
C ASN A 172 33.67 14.20 8.41
N PRO A 173 33.79 12.93 8.82
CA PRO A 173 33.03 11.76 8.37
C PRO A 173 31.74 11.48 9.19
N LEU A 174 31.32 12.39 10.07
CA LEU A 174 30.09 12.18 10.84
C LEU A 174 28.86 12.19 9.92
N PRO A 175 27.86 11.34 10.19
CA PRO A 175 26.69 11.23 9.34
C PRO A 175 25.81 12.48 9.36
N THR A 176 25.16 12.74 8.23
CA THR A 176 24.00 13.65 8.16
C THR A 176 22.72 12.86 8.43
N LEU A 177 21.86 13.38 9.30
CA LEU A 177 20.58 12.76 9.66
C LEU A 177 19.42 13.59 9.10
N ASN A 178 18.59 12.96 8.28
CA ASN A 178 17.31 13.53 7.86
C ASN A 178 16.20 12.86 8.67
N VAL A 179 15.44 13.66 9.39
CA VAL A 179 14.40 13.20 10.31
C VAL A 179 13.06 13.73 9.83
N VAL A 180 12.06 12.84 9.77
CA VAL A 180 10.65 13.18 9.59
C VAL A 180 9.88 12.60 10.77
N VAL A 181 8.94 13.38 11.29
CA VAL A 181 8.04 13.00 12.38
C VAL A 181 6.61 13.18 11.91
N ASN A 182 5.80 12.14 12.06
CA ASN A 182 4.35 12.23 11.95
C ASN A 182 3.74 12.32 13.34
N ASN A 183 3.18 13.48 13.67
CA ASN A 183 2.60 13.77 14.98
C ASN A 183 1.06 13.71 14.96
N SER A 184 0.46 13.05 13.95
CA SER A 184 -1.00 12.87 13.85
C SER A 184 -1.58 12.10 15.05
N ASN A 185 -0.78 11.21 15.66
CA ASN A 185 -1.06 10.67 16.99
C ASN A 185 -0.10 11.31 18.01
N PRO A 186 -0.51 12.33 18.77
CA PRO A 186 0.38 13.03 19.69
C PRO A 186 0.82 12.16 20.88
N ARG A 187 0.16 11.02 21.14
CA ARG A 187 0.57 10.07 22.18
C ARG A 187 1.67 9.14 21.69
N TYR A 188 1.68 8.84 20.39
CA TYR A 188 2.65 7.97 19.76
C TYR A 188 3.19 8.56 18.45
N PRO A 189 4.06 9.59 18.50
CA PRO A 189 4.69 10.12 17.29
C PRO A 189 5.47 9.03 16.56
N GLU A 190 5.33 8.99 15.24
CA GLU A 190 6.09 8.10 14.36
C GLU A 190 7.30 8.85 13.81
N VAL A 191 8.49 8.26 13.95
CA VAL A 191 9.77 8.88 13.62
C VAL A 191 10.44 8.08 12.52
N PHE A 192 10.86 8.78 11.47
CA PHE A 192 11.59 8.26 10.33
C PHE A 192 12.95 8.93 10.28
N VAL A 193 14.01 8.15 10.12
CA VAL A 193 15.38 8.64 10.10
C VAL A 193 16.12 8.04 8.92
N VAL A 194 16.79 8.89 8.14
CA VAL A 194 17.86 8.46 7.21
C VAL A 194 19.15 9.08 7.67
N SER A 195 20.06 8.23 8.13
CA SER A 195 21.44 8.61 8.43
C SER A 195 22.33 8.24 7.26
N SER A 196 23.14 9.18 6.78
CA SER A 196 24.03 8.97 5.64
C SER A 196 25.44 9.46 5.95
N THR A 197 26.44 8.62 5.69
CA THR A 197 27.85 8.96 5.83
C THR A 197 28.67 8.49 4.62
N THR A 198 29.76 9.19 4.35
CA THR A 198 30.80 8.78 3.39
C THR A 198 31.94 8.14 4.18
N PRO A 199 32.23 6.84 3.98
CA PRO A 199 33.33 6.13 4.64
C PRO A 199 34.70 6.78 4.44
#